data_AF-A0A090TAB1-F1
#
_entry.id   AF-A0A090TAB1-F1
#
_cell.length_a   1.000
_cell.length_b   1.000
_cell.length_c   1.000
_cell.angle_alpha   90.00
_cell.angle_beta   90.00
_cell.angle_gamma   90.00
#
_symmetry.space_group_name_H-M   'P 1'
#
loop_
_entity.id
_entity.type
_entity.pdbx_description
1 polymer ?
#
loop_
_entity_poly.entity_id
_entity_poly.type
_entity_poly.pdbx_seq_one_letter_code
_entity_poly.pdbx_strand_id
1 'polypeptide(L)'
;MNTNVLNVAVALLAVSPQLMAQEIVWIPGATSVQNGDVVAYEGSCYQAQNSPGKWETPSPQSTWFWAPATCSGDTSTPTCPEGQVLDNGQCEDPPPITDTTATPWVAGETNPSNGDIVLYQSQCYQAQNSPGAWETPSSSSWFWADVSCPNEEPIICNDGTQVPSGAQCPTDSIAQIYVSPVGSDSNDGSLSAPLLTLKKAIANASPGSVIELMSGRYRTAQIVDKASGTPEKPITIQGNSATFDGTLSITTLWERHSGDIYKTQLDQDIWQLFIDNEVVMPARWPNAQWNDGSLWI
;
A
#
# COMPACT_ATOMS: atom_id res chain seq x y z
N MET A 1 35.96 -57.89 -50.82
CA MET A 1 35.49 -58.08 -49.42
C MET A 1 35.57 -56.72 -48.76
N ASN A 2 34.44 -56.01 -48.69
CA ASN A 2 34.37 -54.67 -48.12
C ASN A 2 34.27 -54.80 -46.60
N THR A 3 35.36 -54.51 -45.90
CA THR A 3 35.37 -54.33 -44.45
C THR A 3 34.76 -52.97 -44.13
N ASN A 4 33.46 -52.96 -43.81
CA ASN A 4 32.81 -51.83 -43.16
C ASN A 4 33.42 -51.67 -41.76
N VAL A 5 34.18 -50.61 -41.56
CA VAL A 5 34.66 -50.22 -40.23
C VAL A 5 33.50 -49.49 -39.56
N LEU A 6 32.84 -50.16 -38.61
CA LEU A 6 31.79 -49.58 -37.80
C LEU A 6 32.46 -48.69 -36.74
N ASN A 7 32.51 -47.38 -36.98
CA ASN A 7 32.95 -46.43 -35.97
C ASN A 7 31.88 -46.34 -34.89
N VAL A 8 32.09 -47.02 -33.76
CA VAL A 8 31.31 -46.84 -32.54
C VAL A 8 31.74 -45.52 -31.91
N ALA A 9 30.96 -44.47 -32.16
CA ALA A 9 31.09 -43.22 -31.42
C ALA A 9 30.57 -43.45 -30.00
N VAL A 10 31.49 -43.60 -29.04
CA VAL A 10 31.17 -43.48 -27.62
C VAL A 10 30.87 -42.00 -27.39
N ALA A 11 29.58 -41.65 -27.38
CA ALA A 11 29.14 -40.36 -26.89
C ALA A 11 29.39 -40.33 -25.37
N LEU A 12 30.53 -39.77 -24.96
CA LEU A 12 30.62 -39.23 -23.60
C LEU A 12 29.54 -38.14 -23.52
N LEU A 13 28.43 -38.45 -22.85
CA LEU A 13 27.56 -37.43 -22.28
C LEU A 13 28.42 -36.69 -21.26
N ALA A 14 29.07 -35.62 -21.70
CA ALA A 14 29.52 -34.57 -20.82
C ALA A 14 28.24 -34.08 -20.12
N VAL A 15 28.06 -34.48 -18.86
CA VAL A 15 27.17 -33.76 -17.97
C VAL A 15 27.80 -32.38 -17.90
N SER A 16 27.25 -31.43 -18.67
CA SER A 16 27.56 -30.02 -18.48
C SER A 16 27.45 -29.77 -16.99
N PRO A 17 28.42 -29.10 -16.35
CA PRO A 17 28.16 -28.51 -15.06
C PRO A 17 27.01 -27.54 -15.32
N GLN A 18 25.78 -27.96 -15.01
CA GLN A 18 24.68 -27.02 -14.91
C GLN A 18 25.15 -26.06 -13.84
N LEU A 19 25.41 -24.81 -14.26
CA LEU A 19 25.57 -23.70 -13.34
C LEU A 19 24.45 -23.87 -12.31
N MET A 20 24.83 -24.25 -11.09
CA MET A 20 23.89 -24.26 -9.98
C MET A 20 23.49 -22.79 -9.85
N ALA A 21 22.27 -22.47 -10.29
CA ALA A 21 21.74 -21.13 -10.22
C ALA A 21 21.83 -20.69 -8.77
N GLN A 22 22.58 -19.62 -8.52
CA GLN A 22 22.68 -19.01 -7.20
C GLN A 22 21.26 -18.63 -6.77
N GLU A 23 20.85 -19.09 -5.58
CA GLU A 23 19.50 -18.85 -5.07
C GLU A 23 19.32 -17.34 -4.81
N ILE A 24 18.39 -16.72 -5.54
CA ILE A 24 18.13 -15.29 -5.46
C ILE A 24 17.03 -15.06 -4.42
N VAL A 25 17.30 -14.31 -3.36
CA VAL A 25 16.24 -13.90 -2.43
C VAL A 25 15.32 -12.89 -3.14
N TRP A 26 14.02 -13.18 -3.18
CA TRP A 26 13.04 -12.29 -3.80
C TRP A 26 12.66 -11.15 -2.87
N ILE A 27 12.85 -9.92 -3.35
CA ILE A 27 12.42 -8.68 -2.71
C ILE A 27 11.53 -7.93 -3.70
N PRO A 28 10.22 -7.76 -3.43
CA PRO A 28 9.30 -7.04 -4.30
C PRO A 28 9.82 -5.64 -4.66
N GLY A 29 9.83 -5.32 -5.94
CA GLY A 29 10.28 -4.03 -6.48
C GLY A 29 11.80 -3.89 -6.68
N ALA A 30 12.61 -4.80 -6.10
CA ALA A 30 14.07 -4.74 -6.16
C ALA A 30 14.68 -5.89 -6.97
N THR A 31 14.21 -7.12 -6.77
CA THR A 31 14.73 -8.29 -7.47
C THR A 31 14.32 -8.26 -8.95
N SER A 32 15.30 -8.44 -9.83
CA SER A 32 15.08 -8.62 -11.28
C SER A 32 15.61 -9.98 -11.66
N VAL A 33 14.78 -10.78 -12.30
CA VAL A 33 15.11 -12.15 -12.69
C VAL A 33 14.86 -12.36 -14.16
N GLN A 34 15.60 -13.29 -14.75
CA GLN A 34 15.41 -13.79 -16.10
C GLN A 34 14.69 -15.13 -16.07
N ASN A 35 14.14 -15.55 -17.22
CA ASN A 35 13.56 -16.87 -17.33
C ASN A 35 14.58 -17.95 -17.02
N GLY A 36 14.23 -18.84 -16.08
CA GLY A 36 15.11 -19.89 -15.59
C GLY A 36 15.72 -19.63 -14.22
N ASP A 37 15.71 -18.39 -13.73
CA ASP A 37 16.22 -18.08 -12.40
C ASP A 37 15.33 -18.68 -11.31
N VAL A 38 15.95 -19.20 -10.24
CA VAL A 38 15.24 -19.72 -9.07
C VAL A 38 15.36 -18.70 -7.94
N VAL A 39 14.21 -18.29 -7.41
CA VAL A 39 14.11 -17.34 -6.32
C VAL A 39 13.52 -17.98 -5.07
N ALA A 40 14.02 -17.57 -3.90
CA ALA A 40 13.46 -17.92 -2.61
C ALA A 40 12.53 -16.80 -2.12
N TYR A 41 11.29 -17.16 -1.78
CA TYR A 41 10.31 -16.24 -1.21
C TYR A 41 9.46 -16.97 -0.17
N GLU A 42 9.39 -16.43 1.05
CA GLU A 42 8.61 -16.98 2.17
C GLU A 42 8.89 -18.48 2.46
N GLY A 43 10.16 -18.90 2.35
CA GLY A 43 10.58 -20.28 2.61
C GLY A 43 10.20 -21.29 1.51
N SER A 44 9.72 -20.82 0.35
CA SER A 44 9.47 -21.62 -0.85
C SER A 44 10.31 -21.14 -2.02
N CYS A 45 10.61 -22.04 -2.96
CA CYS A 45 11.39 -21.72 -4.15
C CYS A 45 10.54 -21.73 -5.42
N TYR A 46 10.78 -20.76 -6.30
CA TYR A 46 10.05 -20.60 -7.56
C TYR A 46 11.01 -20.31 -8.69
N GLN A 47 10.80 -20.95 -9.83
CA GLN A 47 11.51 -20.68 -11.06
C GLN A 47 10.75 -19.64 -11.89
N ALA A 48 11.44 -18.59 -12.30
CA ALA A 48 10.93 -17.53 -13.14
C ALA A 48 10.66 -18.02 -14.57
N GLN A 49 9.50 -17.65 -15.11
CA GLN A 49 9.09 -17.92 -16.49
C GLN A 49 8.30 -16.74 -17.05
N ASN A 50 8.26 -16.60 -18.38
CA ASN A 50 7.58 -15.50 -19.08
C ASN A 50 8.02 -14.07 -18.68
N SER A 51 9.27 -13.94 -18.23
CA SER A 51 10.01 -12.71 -17.93
C SER A 51 9.30 -11.84 -16.90
N PRO A 52 9.23 -12.30 -15.62
CA PRO A 52 8.49 -11.57 -14.61
C PRO A 52 9.05 -10.19 -14.36
N GLY A 53 8.14 -9.23 -14.18
CA GLY A 53 8.50 -7.88 -13.75
C GLY A 53 8.94 -7.86 -12.29
N LYS A 54 9.63 -6.79 -11.87
CA LYS A 54 10.07 -6.58 -10.47
C LYS A 54 8.94 -6.65 -9.42
N TRP A 55 7.68 -6.56 -9.84
CA TRP A 55 6.49 -6.57 -8.97
C TRP A 55 5.69 -7.86 -9.03
N GLU A 56 6.06 -8.79 -9.89
CA GLU A 56 5.33 -10.04 -10.03
C GLU A 56 5.82 -11.02 -8.99
N THR A 57 5.25 -10.93 -7.78
CA THR A 57 5.74 -11.69 -6.63
C THR A 57 5.55 -13.21 -6.83
N PRO A 58 6.56 -14.04 -6.50
CA PRO A 58 6.46 -15.50 -6.52
C PRO A 58 5.29 -15.99 -5.69
N SER A 59 4.43 -16.81 -6.30
CA SER A 59 3.25 -17.33 -5.63
C SER A 59 2.77 -18.61 -6.30
N PRO A 60 2.26 -19.60 -5.54
CA PRO A 60 1.65 -20.80 -6.10
C PRO A 60 0.38 -20.49 -6.90
N GLN A 61 -0.21 -19.30 -6.73
CA GLN A 61 -1.38 -18.84 -7.48
C GLN A 61 -1.00 -18.13 -8.78
N SER A 62 0.25 -17.70 -8.94
CA SER A 62 0.74 -16.96 -10.11
C SER A 62 1.52 -17.88 -11.07
N THR A 63 0.82 -18.86 -11.64
CA THR A 63 1.44 -19.91 -12.46
C THR A 63 1.91 -19.42 -13.83
N TRP A 64 1.55 -18.22 -14.25
CA TRP A 64 2.03 -17.66 -15.52
C TRP A 64 3.48 -17.22 -15.44
N PHE A 65 3.90 -16.68 -14.29
CA PHE A 65 5.26 -16.15 -14.10
C PHE A 65 6.15 -17.02 -13.23
N TRP A 66 5.54 -17.92 -12.44
CA TRP A 66 6.25 -18.70 -11.43
C TRP A 66 5.88 -20.18 -11.50
N ALA A 67 6.90 -21.02 -11.58
CA ALA A 67 6.78 -22.46 -11.43
C ALA A 67 7.38 -22.90 -10.08
N PRO A 68 6.73 -23.76 -9.28
CA PRO A 68 7.34 -24.29 -8.07
C PRO A 68 8.67 -25.00 -8.38
N ALA A 69 9.70 -24.74 -7.56
CA ALA A 69 11.02 -25.33 -7.68
C ALA A 69 11.47 -25.97 -6.36
N THR A 70 12.40 -26.92 -6.44
CA THR A 70 13.06 -27.46 -5.25
C THR A 70 14.21 -26.54 -4.86
N CYS A 71 14.20 -26.04 -3.62
CA CYS A 71 15.37 -25.38 -3.06
C CYS A 71 16.54 -26.38 -3.05
N SER A 72 17.73 -25.96 -3.50
CA SER A 72 18.92 -26.81 -3.48
C SER A 72 19.36 -26.99 -2.02
N GLY A 73 18.92 -28.08 -1.40
CA GLY A 73 19.19 -28.34 0.01
C GLY A 73 20.68 -28.52 0.30
N ASP A 74 21.21 -27.71 1.21
CA ASP A 74 21.91 -28.22 2.38
C ASP A 74 21.57 -27.32 3.57
N THR A 75 20.67 -27.79 4.43
CA THR A 75 20.33 -27.13 5.69
C THR A 75 21.43 -27.41 6.71
N SER A 76 22.49 -26.61 6.64
CA SER A 76 23.21 -26.19 7.82
C SER A 76 23.49 -24.71 7.66
N THR A 77 22.62 -23.87 8.23
CA THR A 77 22.98 -22.48 8.51
C THR A 77 24.29 -22.51 9.29
N PRO A 78 25.39 -21.94 8.79
CA PRO A 78 26.62 -21.83 9.56
C PRO A 78 26.30 -20.94 10.76
N THR A 79 26.16 -21.53 11.94
CA THR A 79 26.10 -20.78 13.18
C THR A 79 27.51 -20.29 13.46
N CYS A 80 27.72 -18.98 13.34
CA CYS A 80 28.95 -18.36 13.78
C CYS A 80 29.11 -18.51 15.31
N PRO A 81 30.35 -18.52 15.82
CA PRO A 81 30.61 -18.36 17.24
C PRO A 81 29.88 -17.12 17.79
N GLU A 82 29.53 -17.16 19.07
CA GLU A 82 28.84 -16.08 19.78
C GLU A 82 29.53 -14.72 19.51
N GLY A 83 28.77 -13.76 18.98
CA GLY A 83 29.24 -12.40 18.67
C GLY A 83 29.63 -12.11 17.21
N GLN A 84 29.56 -13.09 16.29
CA GLN A 84 29.87 -12.88 14.87
C GLN A 84 28.66 -13.08 13.96
N VAL A 85 28.61 -12.32 12.86
CA VAL A 85 27.54 -12.41 11.86
C VAL A 85 28.05 -13.06 10.58
N LEU A 86 27.19 -13.80 9.90
CA LEU A 86 27.52 -14.45 8.63
C LEU A 86 27.37 -13.41 7.50
N ASP A 87 28.49 -12.89 6.99
CA ASP A 87 28.52 -12.01 5.82
C ASP A 87 29.26 -12.71 4.66
N ASN A 88 28.63 -12.75 3.50
CA ASN A 88 29.15 -13.40 2.29
C ASN A 88 29.73 -14.84 2.51
N GLY A 89 29.17 -15.59 3.45
CA GLY A 89 29.60 -16.95 3.79
C GLY A 89 30.82 -17.05 4.72
N GLN A 90 31.30 -15.93 5.27
CA GLN A 90 32.35 -15.86 6.28
C GLN A 90 31.79 -15.26 7.59
N CYS A 91 32.30 -15.73 8.73
CA CYS A 91 31.98 -15.08 10.01
C CYS A 91 32.86 -13.85 10.16
N GLU A 92 32.22 -12.68 10.18
CA GLU A 92 32.87 -11.40 10.39
C GLU A 92 32.34 -10.75 11.67
N ASP A 93 33.19 -9.93 12.30
CA ASP A 93 32.76 -9.12 13.43
C ASP A 93 31.72 -8.10 12.92
N PRO A 94 30.58 -7.92 13.63
CA PRO A 94 29.56 -6.98 13.20
C PRO A 94 30.17 -5.57 13.07
N PRO A 95 29.74 -4.80 12.05
CA PRO A 95 30.25 -3.45 11.84
C PRO A 95 30.07 -2.62 13.12
N PRO A 96 31.03 -1.74 13.47
CA PRO A 96 30.93 -0.90 14.66
C PRO A 96 29.62 -0.12 14.68
N ILE A 97 28.84 -0.24 15.77
CA ILE A 97 27.61 0.52 15.95
C ILE A 97 27.99 1.95 16.32
N THR A 98 27.89 2.89 15.38
CA THR A 98 28.30 4.30 15.57
C THR A 98 27.15 5.26 15.88
N ASP A 99 25.91 4.78 15.90
CA ASP A 99 24.70 5.64 15.98
C ASP A 99 23.72 5.13 17.04
N THR A 100 24.19 5.05 18.29
CA THR A 100 23.39 4.65 19.46
C THR A 100 23.59 5.62 20.60
N THR A 101 22.57 5.76 21.46
CA THR A 101 22.64 6.52 22.71
C THR A 101 23.00 5.67 23.92
N ALA A 102 23.26 4.36 23.72
CA ALA A 102 23.78 3.50 24.77
C ALA A 102 25.10 4.05 25.32
N THR A 103 25.23 4.06 26.65
CA THR A 103 26.45 4.55 27.30
C THR A 103 27.60 3.56 27.05
N PRO A 104 28.76 3.97 26.52
CA PRO A 104 29.90 3.08 26.39
C PRO A 104 30.34 2.52 27.75
N TRP A 105 30.47 1.20 27.85
CA TRP A 105 30.95 0.56 29.07
C TRP A 105 32.48 0.65 29.18
N VAL A 106 32.95 1.08 30.36
CA VAL A 106 34.37 1.21 30.70
C VAL A 106 34.64 0.52 32.04
N ALA A 107 35.57 -0.43 32.03
CA ALA A 107 35.91 -1.23 33.20
C ALA A 107 36.37 -0.36 34.38
N GLY A 108 35.75 -0.54 35.54
CA GLY A 108 36.04 0.18 36.77
C GLY A 108 35.44 1.59 36.87
N GLU A 109 34.80 2.08 35.80
CA GLU A 109 34.23 3.44 35.73
C GLU A 109 32.71 3.42 35.55
N THR A 110 32.18 2.58 34.65
CA THR A 110 30.75 2.49 34.40
C THR A 110 30.08 1.70 35.51
N ASN A 111 29.16 2.32 36.26
CA ASN A 111 28.40 1.66 37.33
C ASN A 111 26.88 1.68 37.04
N PRO A 112 26.40 0.79 36.15
CA PRO A 112 25.02 0.82 35.66
C PRO A 112 24.04 0.24 36.67
N SER A 113 22.84 0.83 36.72
CA SER A 113 21.70 0.34 37.48
C SER A 113 20.91 -0.69 36.68
N ASN A 114 20.10 -1.52 37.35
CA ASN A 114 19.24 -2.47 36.64
C ASN A 114 18.32 -1.75 35.65
N GLY A 115 18.33 -2.22 34.40
CA GLY A 115 17.59 -1.62 33.30
C GLY A 115 18.42 -0.71 32.40
N ASP A 116 19.59 -0.24 32.83
CA ASP A 116 20.47 0.58 31.99
C ASP A 116 21.03 -0.25 30.83
N ILE A 117 21.12 0.36 29.65
CA ILE A 117 21.72 -0.26 28.46
C ILE A 117 23.10 0.36 28.22
N VAL A 118 24.11 -0.50 28.13
CA VAL A 118 25.50 -0.10 27.86
C VAL A 118 26.01 -0.71 26.55
N LEU A 119 26.89 0.00 25.86
CA LEU A 119 27.55 -0.45 24.64
C LEU A 119 28.93 -1.06 24.99
N TYR A 120 29.13 -2.34 24.67
CA TYR A 120 30.40 -3.04 24.86
C TYR A 120 30.71 -3.92 23.65
N GLN A 121 31.90 -3.77 23.06
CA GLN A 121 32.33 -4.51 21.86
C GLN A 121 31.31 -4.50 20.71
N SER A 122 30.73 -3.33 20.40
CA SER A 122 29.71 -3.17 19.35
C SER A 122 28.40 -3.92 19.60
N GLN A 123 28.12 -4.36 20.84
CA GLN A 123 26.85 -4.96 21.25
C GLN A 123 26.28 -4.22 22.45
N CYS A 124 24.96 -4.24 22.59
CA CYS A 124 24.28 -3.60 23.71
C CYS A 124 23.81 -4.61 24.73
N TYR A 125 24.03 -4.28 26.00
CA TYR A 125 23.69 -5.14 27.12
C TYR A 125 22.85 -4.36 28.13
N GLN A 126 21.73 -4.95 28.54
CA GLN A 126 20.90 -4.43 29.61
C GLN A 126 21.38 -4.99 30.95
N ALA A 127 21.68 -4.10 31.90
CA ALA A 127 22.10 -4.46 33.24
C ALA A 127 20.97 -5.13 34.02
N GLN A 128 21.30 -6.26 34.67
CA GLN A 128 20.42 -7.03 35.53
C GLN A 128 21.14 -7.38 36.83
N ASN A 129 20.39 -7.56 37.93
CA ASN A 129 20.95 -8.02 39.20
C ASN A 129 22.09 -7.16 39.79
N SER A 130 22.12 -5.89 39.43
CA SER A 130 22.98 -4.81 39.92
C SER A 130 24.48 -5.09 39.71
N PRO A 131 24.95 -5.08 38.44
CA PRO A 131 26.36 -5.26 38.12
C PRO A 131 27.23 -4.20 38.82
N GLY A 132 28.36 -4.62 39.37
CA GLY A 132 29.39 -3.68 39.82
C GLY A 132 30.20 -3.13 38.65
N ALA A 133 31.00 -2.09 38.90
CA ALA A 133 31.81 -1.44 37.86
C ALA A 133 32.85 -2.34 37.16
N TRP A 134 33.12 -3.52 37.70
CA TRP A 134 34.06 -4.51 37.15
C TRP A 134 33.37 -5.73 36.51
N GLU A 135 32.04 -5.77 36.51
CA GLU A 135 31.27 -6.84 35.85
C GLU A 135 31.21 -6.56 34.34
N THR A 136 32.05 -7.23 33.56
CA THR A 136 32.09 -7.06 32.11
C THR A 136 30.79 -7.58 31.45
N PRO A 137 30.18 -6.81 30.53
CA PRO A 137 29.00 -7.26 29.79
C PRO A 137 29.22 -8.56 29.03
N SER A 138 28.29 -9.52 29.18
CA SER A 138 28.29 -10.80 28.48
C SER A 138 26.91 -11.45 28.52
N SER A 139 26.44 -11.97 27.39
CA SER A 139 25.23 -12.79 27.22
C SER A 139 25.20 -14.06 28.09
N SER A 140 26.36 -14.54 28.52
CA SER A 140 26.51 -15.71 29.39
C SER A 140 26.50 -15.37 30.89
N SER A 141 26.41 -14.08 31.23
CA SER A 141 26.44 -13.61 32.61
C SER A 141 25.05 -13.43 33.20
N TRP A 142 24.92 -13.70 34.50
CA TRP A 142 23.72 -13.40 35.28
C TRP A 142 23.43 -11.89 35.39
N PHE A 143 24.45 -11.05 35.18
CA PHE A 143 24.33 -9.60 35.35
C PHE A 143 23.91 -8.85 34.07
N TRP A 144 23.83 -9.54 32.93
CA TRP A 144 23.68 -8.89 31.63
C TRP A 144 22.76 -9.68 30.70
N ALA A 145 21.87 -8.98 30.01
CA ALA A 145 21.11 -9.55 28.89
C ALA A 145 21.50 -8.84 27.59
N ASP A 146 21.75 -9.63 26.54
CA ASP A 146 21.92 -9.12 25.18
C ASP A 146 20.61 -8.48 24.68
N VAL A 147 20.70 -7.25 24.19
CA VAL A 147 19.55 -6.48 23.70
C VAL A 147 19.94 -5.64 22.48
N SER A 148 18.94 -5.23 21.70
CA SER A 148 19.16 -4.26 20.63
C SER A 148 19.55 -2.87 21.18
N CYS A 149 20.50 -2.21 20.54
CA CYS A 149 20.93 -0.88 20.94
C CYS A 149 19.83 0.18 20.76
N PRO A 150 19.62 1.08 21.74
CA PRO A 150 18.72 2.23 21.57
C PRO A 150 19.33 3.23 20.59
N ASN A 151 18.55 3.62 19.58
CA ASN A 151 18.90 4.70 18.65
C ASN A 151 17.93 5.86 18.92
N GLU A 152 18.42 7.07 19.23
CA GLU A 152 17.60 8.30 19.24
C GLU A 152 17.59 8.90 17.82
N GLU A 153 16.54 9.52 17.28
CA GLU A 153 15.34 10.16 17.83
C GLU A 153 14.05 9.59 17.17
N PRO A 154 12.86 9.74 17.80
CA PRO A 154 11.59 9.46 17.14
C PRO A 154 11.41 10.36 15.91
N ILE A 155 10.93 9.77 14.81
CA ILE A 155 10.61 10.54 13.61
C ILE A 155 9.34 11.33 13.89
N ILE A 156 9.43 12.66 13.82
CA ILE A 156 8.26 13.54 13.86
C ILE A 156 7.69 13.65 12.44
N CYS A 157 6.48 13.13 12.25
CA CYS A 157 5.78 13.20 10.97
C CYS A 157 5.23 14.60 10.70
N ASN A 158 4.88 14.87 9.44
CA ASN A 158 4.38 16.18 9.00
C ASN A 158 3.08 16.62 9.72
N ASP A 159 2.35 15.68 10.33
CA ASP A 159 1.14 15.90 11.13
C ASP A 159 1.42 16.07 12.64
N GLY A 160 2.69 16.02 13.05
CA GLY A 160 3.14 16.13 14.44
C GLY A 160 3.09 14.81 15.23
N THR A 161 2.71 13.69 14.60
CA THR A 161 2.76 12.37 15.25
C THR A 161 4.20 11.86 15.35
N GLN A 162 4.47 11.07 16.39
CA GLN A 162 5.77 10.43 16.62
C GLN A 162 5.68 8.95 16.26
N VAL A 163 6.57 8.48 15.40
CA VAL A 163 6.72 7.06 15.06
C VAL A 163 8.08 6.52 15.50
N PRO A 164 8.22 5.20 15.76
CA PRO A 164 9.50 4.60 16.11
C PRO A 164 10.59 4.87 15.07
N SER A 165 11.83 5.01 15.51
CA SER A 165 12.99 5.13 14.60
C SER A 165 13.08 3.92 13.67
N GLY A 166 13.19 4.17 12.37
CA GLY A 166 13.15 3.13 11.33
C GLY A 166 11.77 2.79 10.76
N ALA A 167 10.68 3.31 11.35
CA ALA A 167 9.36 3.26 10.71
C ALA A 167 9.27 4.34 9.63
N GLN A 168 8.55 4.07 8.54
CA GLN A 168 8.14 5.14 7.63
C GLN A 168 6.97 5.88 8.29
N CYS A 169 7.04 7.23 8.34
CA CYS A 169 5.82 8.01 8.55
C CYS A 169 4.76 7.48 7.57
N PRO A 170 3.49 7.34 7.99
CA PRO A 170 2.43 7.02 7.06
C PRO A 170 2.63 7.94 5.86
N THR A 171 2.97 7.36 4.71
CA THR A 171 2.99 8.16 3.51
C THR A 171 1.59 8.73 3.45
N ASP A 172 1.47 10.05 3.28
CA ASP A 172 0.28 10.60 2.69
C ASP A 172 0.20 9.94 1.30
N SER A 173 -0.27 8.70 1.24
CA SER A 173 -1.07 8.25 0.13
C SER A 173 -2.16 9.29 0.14
N ILE A 174 -2.06 10.25 -0.77
CA ILE A 174 -3.17 11.09 -1.20
C ILE A 174 -4.37 10.16 -1.15
N ALA A 175 -5.24 10.29 -0.14
CA ALA A 175 -6.25 9.28 0.10
C ALA A 175 -7.23 9.42 -1.06
N GLN A 176 -6.99 8.62 -2.09
CA GLN A 176 -7.75 8.70 -3.32
C GLN A 176 -9.03 7.91 -3.08
N ILE A 177 -10.12 8.65 -2.93
CA ILE A 177 -11.42 8.12 -2.56
C ILE A 177 -12.30 8.16 -3.80
N TYR A 178 -12.80 7.01 -4.22
CA TYR A 178 -13.69 6.89 -5.37
C TYR A 178 -15.15 6.87 -4.92
N VAL A 179 -15.97 7.64 -5.62
CA VAL A 179 -17.43 7.68 -5.44
C VAL A 179 -18.10 7.32 -6.76
N SER A 180 -19.13 6.48 -6.72
CA SER A 180 -19.84 6.00 -7.90
C SER A 180 -21.35 5.95 -7.66
N PRO A 181 -22.21 6.25 -8.66
CA PRO A 181 -23.67 6.15 -8.52
C PRO A 181 -24.18 4.73 -8.28
N VAL A 182 -23.34 3.72 -8.51
CA VAL A 182 -23.62 2.29 -8.28
C VAL A 182 -22.76 1.68 -7.17
N GLY A 183 -22.05 2.52 -6.40
CA GLY A 183 -21.23 2.09 -5.27
C GLY A 183 -22.04 1.72 -4.01
N SER A 184 -21.34 1.59 -2.89
CA SER A 184 -21.97 1.40 -1.57
C SER A 184 -21.20 2.16 -0.50
N ASP A 185 -21.89 2.83 0.43
CA ASP A 185 -21.25 3.51 1.56
C ASP A 185 -20.68 2.55 2.63
N SER A 186 -20.91 1.24 2.45
CA SER A 186 -20.22 0.18 3.20
C SER A 186 -18.85 -0.19 2.63
N ASN A 187 -18.53 0.28 1.42
CA ASN A 187 -17.25 -0.02 0.78
C ASN A 187 -16.12 0.84 1.38
N ASP A 188 -14.88 0.50 1.04
CA ASP A 188 -13.68 1.21 1.52
C ASP A 188 -13.37 2.50 0.74
N GLY A 189 -14.00 2.71 -0.43
CA GLY A 189 -13.74 3.87 -1.28
C GLY A 189 -12.56 3.70 -2.24
N SER A 190 -12.06 2.48 -2.40
CA SER A 190 -11.09 2.13 -3.44
C SER A 190 -11.72 2.14 -4.84
N LEU A 191 -10.88 2.11 -5.88
CA LEU A 191 -11.36 2.02 -7.28
C LEU A 191 -12.19 0.75 -7.53
N SER A 192 -11.83 -0.38 -6.89
CA SER A 192 -12.56 -1.66 -7.01
C SER A 192 -13.82 -1.73 -6.15
N ALA A 193 -13.90 -0.92 -5.08
CA ALA A 193 -15.05 -0.84 -4.19
C ALA A 193 -15.35 0.64 -3.84
N PRO A 194 -15.94 1.42 -4.76
CA PRO A 194 -16.20 2.84 -4.55
C PRO A 194 -17.36 3.07 -3.57
N LEU A 195 -17.32 4.21 -2.89
CA LEU A 195 -18.43 4.70 -2.05
C LEU A 195 -19.64 5.08 -2.92
N LEU A 196 -20.84 5.09 -2.32
CA LEU A 196 -22.04 5.52 -3.02
C LEU A 196 -22.20 7.04 -2.98
N THR A 197 -21.82 7.67 -1.86
CA THR A 197 -22.17 9.06 -1.57
C THR A 197 -20.97 9.96 -1.36
N LEU A 198 -21.08 11.20 -1.85
CA LEU A 198 -20.07 12.23 -1.63
C LEU A 198 -19.94 12.57 -0.14
N LYS A 199 -21.03 12.54 0.64
CA LYS A 199 -20.98 12.79 2.09
C LYS A 199 -20.08 11.79 2.80
N LYS A 200 -20.20 10.50 2.48
CA LYS A 200 -19.36 9.47 3.09
C LYS A 200 -17.88 9.66 2.71
N ALA A 201 -17.60 10.02 1.46
CA ALA A 201 -16.24 10.33 1.02
C ALA A 201 -15.64 11.54 1.75
N ILE A 202 -16.41 12.61 1.91
CA ILE A 202 -15.98 13.81 2.64
C ILE A 202 -15.73 13.52 4.12
N ALA A 203 -16.55 12.66 4.74
CA ALA A 203 -16.34 12.23 6.12
C ALA A 203 -15.07 11.38 6.30
N ASN A 204 -14.62 10.69 5.24
CA ASN A 204 -13.41 9.88 5.23
C ASN A 204 -12.16 10.67 4.78
N ALA A 205 -12.34 11.88 4.25
CA ALA A 205 -11.24 12.67 3.69
C ALA A 205 -10.41 13.36 4.78
N SER A 206 -9.10 13.35 4.58
CA SER A 206 -8.10 14.12 5.36
C SER A 206 -7.45 15.21 4.50
N PRO A 207 -6.76 16.22 5.08
CA PRO A 207 -6.06 17.24 4.29
C PRO A 207 -5.18 16.63 3.19
N GLY A 208 -5.36 17.08 1.94
CA GLY A 208 -4.64 16.56 0.78
C GLY A 208 -5.36 15.42 0.04
N SER A 209 -6.50 14.92 0.53
CA SER A 209 -7.25 13.85 -0.14
C SER A 209 -7.80 14.28 -1.50
N VAL A 210 -7.90 13.32 -2.42
CA VAL A 210 -8.56 13.50 -3.72
C VAL A 210 -9.79 12.60 -3.78
N ILE A 211 -10.96 13.20 -3.88
CA ILE A 211 -12.22 12.49 -4.11
C ILE A 211 -12.51 12.48 -5.61
N GLU A 212 -12.46 11.31 -6.23
CA GLU A 212 -12.76 11.08 -7.65
C GLU A 212 -14.22 10.62 -7.82
N LEU A 213 -15.02 11.46 -8.46
CA LEU A 213 -16.38 11.13 -8.88
C LEU A 213 -16.33 10.37 -10.20
N MET A 214 -16.72 9.10 -10.17
CA MET A 214 -16.88 8.29 -11.38
C MET A 214 -18.03 8.84 -12.23
N SER A 215 -18.02 8.47 -13.51
CA SER A 215 -19.02 8.92 -14.47
C SER A 215 -20.43 8.48 -14.05
N GLY A 216 -21.40 9.35 -14.33
CA GLY A 216 -22.80 9.09 -14.08
C GLY A 216 -23.48 10.19 -13.27
N ARG A 217 -24.71 9.88 -12.86
CA ARG A 217 -25.66 10.89 -12.36
C ARG A 217 -25.96 10.66 -10.89
N TYR A 218 -25.63 11.65 -10.07
CA TYR A 218 -25.77 11.63 -8.61
C TYR A 218 -27.04 12.41 -8.23
N ARG A 219 -28.11 11.70 -7.85
CA ARG A 219 -29.44 12.28 -7.60
C ARG A 219 -29.75 12.57 -6.13
N THR A 220 -28.85 12.21 -5.23
CA THR A 220 -29.14 12.27 -3.78
C THR A 220 -28.82 13.67 -3.26
N ALA A 221 -29.86 14.39 -2.84
CA ALA A 221 -29.68 15.60 -2.03
C ALA A 221 -29.04 15.20 -0.70
N GLN A 222 -27.83 15.69 -0.43
CA GLN A 222 -27.13 15.42 0.82
C GLN A 222 -26.62 16.71 1.43
N ILE A 223 -26.82 16.83 2.74
CA ILE A 223 -26.13 17.84 3.54
C ILE A 223 -24.70 17.35 3.69
N VAL A 224 -23.80 18.06 3.03
CA VAL A 224 -22.36 17.86 3.10
C VAL A 224 -21.83 18.79 4.19
N ASP A 225 -21.28 18.20 5.24
CA ASP A 225 -20.56 18.95 6.26
C ASP A 225 -19.19 19.39 5.72
N LYS A 226 -18.62 20.43 6.32
CA LYS A 226 -17.27 20.89 5.94
C LYS A 226 -16.25 19.84 6.36
N ALA A 227 -15.48 19.34 5.39
CA ALA A 227 -14.16 18.81 5.66
C ALA A 227 -13.13 19.94 5.59
N SER A 228 -12.10 19.86 6.41
CA SER A 228 -11.07 20.89 6.55
C SER A 228 -9.75 20.38 5.99
N GLY A 229 -9.30 20.96 4.87
CA GLY A 229 -7.91 20.86 4.41
C GLY A 229 -7.06 22.05 4.89
N THR A 230 -5.81 22.11 4.44
CA THR A 230 -4.95 23.30 4.60
C THR A 230 -4.67 23.94 3.23
N PRO A 231 -4.15 25.19 3.16
CA PRO A 231 -3.76 25.79 1.88
C PRO A 231 -2.75 24.94 1.09
N GLU A 232 -1.84 24.25 1.78
CA GLU A 232 -0.82 23.38 1.19
C GLU A 232 -1.37 21.97 0.88
N LYS A 233 -2.43 21.55 1.57
CA LYS A 233 -3.07 20.24 1.43
C LYS A 233 -4.60 20.40 1.36
N PRO A 234 -5.13 20.97 0.26
CA PRO A 234 -6.57 21.08 0.07
C PRO A 234 -7.19 19.69 -0.10
N ILE A 235 -8.48 19.57 0.21
CA ILE A 235 -9.27 18.41 -0.22
C ILE A 235 -9.83 18.73 -1.59
N THR A 236 -9.47 17.93 -2.59
CA THR A 236 -9.88 18.13 -3.98
C THR A 236 -11.01 17.18 -4.32
N ILE A 237 -12.11 17.71 -4.85
CA ILE A 237 -13.19 16.92 -5.44
C ILE A 237 -13.14 17.14 -6.94
N GLN A 238 -13.03 16.06 -7.71
CA GLN A 238 -12.98 16.10 -9.17
C GLN A 238 -13.79 14.94 -9.75
N GLY A 239 -14.02 14.95 -11.06
CA GLY A 239 -14.71 13.84 -11.71
C GLY A 239 -14.71 13.95 -13.22
N ASN A 240 -14.85 12.80 -13.87
CA ASN A 240 -14.99 12.72 -15.33
C ASN A 240 -16.42 12.34 -15.71
N SER A 241 -17.15 13.24 -16.36
CA SER A 241 -18.55 13.03 -16.76
C SER A 241 -19.50 12.70 -15.58
N ALA A 242 -19.20 13.23 -14.40
CA ALA A 242 -20.08 13.20 -13.24
C ALA A 242 -21.09 14.35 -13.30
N THR A 243 -22.37 14.09 -13.05
CA THR A 243 -23.41 15.11 -12.99
C THR A 243 -24.14 15.02 -11.66
N PHE A 244 -24.10 16.08 -10.86
CA PHE A 244 -25.03 16.25 -9.75
C PHE A 244 -26.38 16.69 -10.31
N ASP A 245 -27.40 15.86 -10.11
CA ASP A 245 -28.75 16.09 -10.62
C ASP A 245 -29.67 16.38 -9.43
N GLY A 246 -30.02 17.66 -9.27
CA GLY A 246 -30.96 18.10 -8.24
C GLY A 246 -32.43 17.89 -8.57
N THR A 247 -32.76 17.21 -9.68
CA THR A 247 -34.15 16.94 -10.07
C THR A 247 -34.72 15.78 -9.27
N LEU A 248 -36.00 15.93 -8.91
CA LEU A 248 -36.80 14.85 -8.34
C LEU A 248 -37.77 14.35 -9.40
N SER A 249 -37.73 13.04 -9.67
CA SER A 249 -38.66 12.43 -10.62
C SER A 249 -40.08 12.52 -10.10
N ILE A 250 -40.99 13.02 -10.93
CA ILE A 250 -42.43 13.02 -10.65
C ILE A 250 -42.94 11.61 -10.98
N THR A 251 -43.27 10.84 -9.93
CA THR A 251 -43.78 9.47 -10.05
C THR A 251 -45.31 9.39 -9.88
N THR A 252 -45.95 10.51 -9.54
CA THR A 252 -47.41 10.59 -9.44
C THR A 252 -48.06 10.47 -10.81
N LEU A 253 -49.25 9.86 -10.84
CA LEU A 253 -49.97 9.62 -12.09
C LEU A 253 -50.43 10.95 -12.71
N TRP A 254 -50.12 11.14 -13.99
CA TRP A 254 -50.63 12.26 -14.77
C TRP A 254 -52.02 11.93 -15.31
N GLU A 255 -52.97 12.82 -15.06
CA GLU A 255 -54.34 12.70 -15.54
C GLU A 255 -54.64 13.80 -16.56
N ARG A 256 -55.40 13.44 -17.60
CA ARG A 256 -55.86 14.42 -18.58
C ARG A 256 -56.89 15.35 -17.94
N HIS A 257 -56.64 16.65 -18.01
CA HIS A 257 -57.57 17.67 -17.51
C HIS A 257 -58.56 18.10 -18.59
N SER A 258 -58.06 18.63 -19.71
CA SER A 258 -58.86 19.10 -20.85
C SER A 258 -57.97 19.30 -22.08
N GLY A 259 -58.44 18.96 -23.29
CA GLY A 259 -57.62 19.10 -24.50
C GLY A 259 -56.28 18.36 -24.36
N ASP A 260 -55.17 19.05 -24.60
CA ASP A 260 -53.81 18.50 -24.42
C ASP A 260 -53.17 18.89 -23.07
N ILE A 261 -54.00 19.31 -22.10
CA ILE A 261 -53.56 19.69 -20.76
C ILE A 261 -53.66 18.49 -19.83
N TYR A 262 -52.53 18.17 -19.18
CA TYR A 262 -52.42 17.13 -18.17
C TYR A 262 -52.07 17.75 -16.82
N LYS A 263 -52.47 17.09 -15.73
CA LYS A 263 -52.20 17.53 -14.36
C LYS A 263 -51.78 16.36 -13.48
N THR A 264 -51.02 16.67 -12.45
CA THR A 264 -50.69 15.77 -11.35
C THR A 264 -50.59 16.57 -10.05
N GLN A 265 -50.70 15.90 -8.91
CA GLN A 265 -50.48 16.50 -7.60
C GLN A 265 -49.04 16.22 -7.14
N LEU A 266 -48.40 17.24 -6.55
CA LEU A 266 -47.09 17.15 -5.93
C LEU A 266 -47.21 17.50 -4.44
N ASP A 267 -46.31 16.96 -3.63
CA ASP A 267 -46.23 17.22 -2.19
C ASP A 267 -45.32 18.40 -1.84
N GLN A 268 -44.78 19.07 -2.86
CA GLN A 268 -43.90 20.24 -2.73
C GLN A 268 -44.12 21.20 -3.89
N ASP A 269 -43.84 22.47 -3.64
CA ASP A 269 -43.81 23.49 -4.68
C ASP A 269 -42.63 23.27 -5.63
N ILE A 270 -42.84 23.55 -6.91
CA ILE A 270 -41.80 23.51 -7.94
C ILE A 270 -41.79 24.81 -8.73
N TRP A 271 -40.61 25.27 -9.13
CA TRP A 271 -40.42 26.45 -9.97
C TRP A 271 -39.82 26.13 -11.35
N GLN A 272 -39.46 24.86 -11.56
CA GLN A 272 -38.91 24.34 -12.81
C GLN A 272 -39.47 22.93 -13.03
N LEU A 273 -39.82 22.62 -14.26
CA LEU A 273 -40.23 21.28 -14.69
C LEU A 273 -39.37 20.89 -15.88
N PHE A 274 -38.95 19.63 -15.89
CA PHE A 274 -38.17 19.06 -16.98
C PHE A 274 -38.92 17.86 -17.55
N ILE A 275 -39.03 17.80 -18.88
CA ILE A 275 -39.55 16.65 -19.63
C ILE A 275 -38.42 16.21 -20.55
N ASP A 276 -38.04 14.92 -20.51
CA ASP A 276 -36.94 14.37 -21.31
C ASP A 276 -35.61 15.14 -21.19
N ASN A 277 -35.31 15.64 -19.98
CA ASN A 277 -34.18 16.53 -19.64
C ASN A 277 -34.22 17.93 -20.30
N GLU A 278 -35.33 18.32 -20.92
CA GLU A 278 -35.55 19.69 -21.40
C GLU A 278 -36.42 20.47 -20.42
N VAL A 279 -35.99 21.70 -20.10
CA VAL A 279 -36.79 22.59 -19.25
C VAL A 279 -38.04 23.03 -20.00
N VAL A 280 -39.21 22.86 -19.38
CA VAL A 280 -40.44 23.42 -19.94
C VAL A 280 -40.63 24.85 -19.46
N MET A 281 -41.25 25.65 -20.31
CA MET A 281 -41.57 27.03 -19.99
C MET A 281 -42.70 27.10 -18.96
N PRO A 282 -42.52 27.79 -17.81
CA PRO A 282 -43.64 28.10 -16.95
C PRO A 282 -44.64 28.96 -17.72
N ALA A 283 -45.93 28.70 -17.53
CA ALA A 283 -46.99 29.44 -18.19
C ALA A 283 -46.85 30.95 -17.90
N ARG A 284 -46.76 31.76 -18.96
CA ARG A 284 -46.56 33.21 -18.86
C ARG A 284 -47.23 33.96 -20.01
N TRP A 285 -47.40 35.26 -19.82
CA TRP A 285 -47.81 36.20 -20.87
C TRP A 285 -46.81 37.36 -21.00
N PRO A 286 -46.36 37.73 -22.22
CA PRO A 286 -46.56 37.01 -23.48
C PRO A 286 -45.86 35.65 -23.47
N ASN A 287 -46.27 34.77 -24.40
CA ASN A 287 -45.56 33.51 -24.64
C ASN A 287 -44.09 33.80 -24.92
N ALA A 288 -43.20 33.03 -24.29
CA ALA A 288 -41.77 33.11 -24.51
C ALA A 288 -41.12 31.74 -24.32
N GLN A 289 -39.95 31.55 -24.91
CA GLN A 289 -39.15 30.34 -24.87
C GLN A 289 -37.69 30.66 -24.54
N TRP A 290 -37.00 29.71 -23.92
CA TRP A 290 -35.55 29.82 -23.68
C TRP A 290 -34.75 29.74 -24.99
N ASN A 291 -35.20 28.89 -25.92
CA ASN A 291 -34.44 28.49 -27.12
C ASN A 291 -34.45 29.53 -28.26
N ASP A 292 -35.43 30.44 -28.30
CA ASP A 292 -35.55 31.48 -29.31
C ASP A 292 -35.20 32.89 -28.78
N GLY A 293 -34.78 32.97 -27.51
CA GLY A 293 -34.40 34.22 -26.85
C GLY A 293 -35.57 35.15 -26.48
N SER A 294 -36.83 34.77 -26.77
CA SER A 294 -38.02 35.59 -26.49
C SER A 294 -38.27 35.81 -24.99
N LEU A 295 -37.61 35.04 -24.13
CA LEU A 295 -37.66 35.27 -22.68
C LEU A 295 -37.05 36.62 -22.26
N TRP A 296 -36.05 37.09 -23.00
CA TRP A 296 -35.17 38.20 -22.60
C TRP A 296 -35.58 39.55 -23.19
N ILE A 297 -36.72 39.60 -23.89
CA ILE A 297 -37.24 40.74 -24.64
C ILE A 297 -38.49 41.27 -23.96
#